data_AF-A0A850BEM8-F1
#
_entry.id   AF-A0A850BEM8-F1
#
_cell.length_a   1.000
_cell.length_b   1.000
_cell.length_c   1.000
_cell.angle_alpha   90.00
_cell.angle_beta   90.00
_cell.angle_gamma   90.00
#
_symmetry.space_group_name_H-M   'P 1'
#
loop_
_entity.id
_entity.type
_entity.pdbx_description
1 polymer ?
#
loop_
_entity_poly.entity_id
_entity_poly.type
_entity_poly.pdbx_seq_one_letter_code
_entity_poly.pdbx_strand_id
1 'polypeptide(L)'
;MKLPLYAITAALSLALGLGSSSAVAQDKSQPDPAPAKADEASVPAEIIILHATNDGTGIDPKIGKMPELGKPPFSSYNSYKLLDRIKVNIARGKSATTKLPNDRVLQVSLKDIIVAKKKDDPKKYVVGASIQKPGGTAFLPLLEVNAKAGETFFVAGQTHKGGMLVIGIKLAP
;
A
#
# COMPACT_ATOMS: atom_id res chain seq x y z
N MET A 1 -39.41 19.93 -35.34
CA MET A 1 -40.75 20.56 -35.28
C MET A 1 -41.73 19.55 -34.68
N LYS A 2 -42.60 20.01 -33.76
CA LYS A 2 -43.74 19.33 -33.10
C LYS A 2 -43.45 18.64 -31.74
N LEU A 3 -43.59 19.44 -30.69
CA LEU A 3 -44.04 19.01 -29.35
C LEU A 3 -45.55 18.71 -29.38
N PRO A 4 -46.07 17.96 -28.39
CA PRO A 4 -47.37 18.26 -27.83
C PRO A 4 -47.29 18.66 -26.34
N LEU A 5 -47.91 19.81 -26.12
CA LEU A 5 -48.36 20.45 -24.89
C LEU A 5 -49.58 19.69 -24.31
N TYR A 6 -49.77 19.67 -22.99
CA TYR A 6 -51.01 19.55 -22.17
C TYR A 6 -50.62 18.92 -20.82
N ALA A 7 -51.11 19.29 -19.64
CA ALA A 7 -51.74 20.48 -19.10
C ALA A 7 -51.70 20.36 -17.57
N ILE A 8 -51.84 21.51 -16.93
CA ILE A 8 -51.86 21.76 -15.49
C ILE A 8 -53.12 21.13 -14.86
N THR A 9 -52.97 20.50 -13.69
CA THR A 9 -54.00 20.56 -12.63
C THR A 9 -53.38 20.34 -11.25
N ALA A 10 -53.41 21.41 -10.45
CA ALA A 10 -53.25 21.38 -9.01
C ALA A 10 -54.49 20.77 -8.36
N ALA A 11 -54.31 19.99 -7.29
CA ALA A 11 -55.35 19.72 -6.31
C ALA A 11 -54.72 19.61 -4.91
N LEU A 12 -55.01 20.63 -4.13
CA LEU A 12 -54.74 20.78 -2.71
C LEU A 12 -55.81 19.98 -1.94
N SER A 13 -55.41 19.03 -1.10
CA SER A 13 -56.32 18.33 -0.18
C SER A 13 -55.71 18.29 1.21
N LEU A 14 -56.15 19.22 2.05
CA LEU A 14 -55.96 19.24 3.49
C LEU A 14 -56.81 18.12 4.12
N ALA A 15 -56.20 17.20 4.86
CA ALA A 15 -56.91 16.30 5.75
C ALA A 15 -56.32 16.40 7.16
N LEU A 16 -57.06 17.09 8.03
CA LEU A 16 -56.88 17.11 9.47
C LEU A 16 -57.33 15.76 10.04
N GLY A 17 -56.37 14.95 10.50
CA GLY A 17 -56.61 13.73 11.26
C GLY A 17 -56.09 13.88 12.68
N LEU A 18 -57.00 14.14 13.62
CA LEU A 18 -56.79 13.94 15.06
C LEU A 18 -56.67 12.43 15.33
N GLY A 19 -55.53 12.01 15.87
CA GLY A 19 -55.28 10.63 16.29
C GLY A 19 -54.36 10.61 17.49
N SER A 20 -54.94 10.58 18.68
CA SER A 20 -54.25 10.27 19.94
C SER A 20 -53.73 8.83 19.89
N SER A 21 -52.46 8.60 20.17
CA SER A 21 -51.99 7.46 20.98
C SER A 21 -50.47 7.45 21.14
N SER A 22 -50.07 7.24 22.40
CA SER A 22 -48.81 6.67 22.87
C SER A 22 -47.53 7.47 22.60
N ALA A 23 -47.15 8.23 23.63
CA ALA A 23 -45.76 8.49 23.93
C ALA A 23 -45.01 7.15 24.08
N VAL A 24 -44.39 6.69 23.00
CA VAL A 24 -43.29 5.73 23.09
C VAL A 24 -42.09 6.54 23.55
N ALA A 25 -41.70 6.33 24.79
CA ALA A 25 -40.38 6.69 25.28
C ALA A 25 -39.37 6.21 24.24
N GLN A 26 -38.77 7.15 23.52
CA GLN A 26 -37.69 6.87 22.58
C GLN A 26 -36.46 6.57 23.42
N ASP A 27 -36.43 5.33 23.90
CA ASP A 27 -35.25 4.65 24.36
C ASP A 27 -34.18 4.87 23.29
N LYS A 28 -33.19 5.68 23.64
CA LYS A 28 -31.95 5.82 22.88
C LYS A 28 -31.18 4.51 23.04
N SER A 29 -31.68 3.43 22.44
CA SER A 29 -30.87 2.32 21.99
C SER A 29 -30.05 2.81 20.79
N GLN A 30 -29.05 3.65 21.11
CA GLN A 30 -27.91 3.90 20.25
C GLN A 30 -27.29 2.52 20.02
N PRO A 31 -27.14 2.05 18.77
CA PRO A 31 -26.38 0.84 18.52
C PRO A 31 -24.99 1.06 19.11
N ASP A 32 -24.59 0.20 20.05
CA ASP A 32 -23.23 0.16 20.53
C ASP A 32 -22.27 0.19 19.32
N PRO A 33 -21.22 1.03 19.33
CA PRO A 33 -20.15 0.88 18.37
C PRO A 33 -19.66 -0.55 18.48
N ALA A 34 -19.82 -1.32 17.40
CA ALA A 34 -19.29 -2.67 17.31
C ALA A 34 -17.84 -2.66 17.84
N PRO A 35 -17.44 -3.62 18.69
CA PRO A 35 -16.08 -3.67 19.19
C PRO A 35 -15.14 -3.65 17.99
N ALA A 36 -14.31 -2.60 17.91
CA ALA A 36 -13.22 -2.52 16.96
C ALA A 36 -12.44 -3.84 17.08
N LYS A 37 -12.42 -4.63 16.00
CA LYS A 37 -11.64 -5.86 15.93
C LYS A 37 -10.22 -5.53 16.38
N ALA A 38 -9.84 -6.08 17.52
CA ALA A 38 -8.45 -6.06 17.95
C ALA A 38 -7.59 -6.76 16.89
N ASP A 39 -6.52 -6.07 16.50
CA ASP A 39 -5.30 -6.57 15.88
C ASP A 39 -5.35 -7.08 14.43
N GLU A 40 -5.84 -6.28 13.48
CA GLU A 40 -5.11 -6.18 12.21
C GLU A 40 -3.81 -5.40 12.46
N ALA A 41 -2.79 -6.08 13.00
CA ALA A 41 -1.46 -5.50 13.20
C ALA A 41 -0.93 -5.03 11.84
N SER A 42 -1.07 -3.72 11.58
CA SER A 42 -0.60 -3.06 10.38
C SER A 42 0.82 -2.57 10.60
N VAL A 43 1.73 -3.02 9.73
CA VAL A 43 3.15 -2.72 9.84
C VAL A 43 3.49 -1.59 8.86
N PRO A 44 4.06 -0.48 9.34
CA PRO A 44 4.58 0.55 8.44
C PRO A 44 5.71 -0.02 7.58
N ALA A 45 5.63 0.19 6.28
CA ALA A 45 6.64 -0.19 5.31
C ALA A 45 7.05 1.01 4.47
N GLU A 46 8.34 1.10 4.18
CA GLU A 46 8.93 2.07 3.27
C GLU A 46 9.40 1.34 2.01
N ILE A 47 8.91 1.78 0.85
CA ILE A 47 9.31 1.29 -0.46
C ILE A 47 10.09 2.41 -1.15
N ILE A 48 11.35 2.17 -1.45
CA ILE A 48 12.26 3.12 -2.09
C ILE A 48 12.54 2.59 -3.50
N ILE A 49 12.27 3.41 -4.51
CA ILE A 49 12.51 3.06 -5.91
C ILE A 49 13.72 3.85 -6.40
N LEU A 50 14.76 3.11 -6.82
CA LEU A 50 16.02 3.67 -7.28
C LEU A 50 16.25 3.35 -8.75
N HIS A 51 16.91 4.25 -9.46
CA HIS A 51 17.47 4.01 -10.79
C HIS A 51 18.97 3.82 -10.66
N ALA A 52 19.45 2.61 -10.96
CA ALA A 52 20.86 2.27 -10.99
C ALA A 52 21.40 2.40 -12.42
N THR A 53 22.42 3.23 -12.60
CA THR A 53 23.09 3.50 -13.88
C THR A 53 24.61 3.50 -13.72
N ASN A 54 25.33 3.63 -14.84
CA ASN A 54 26.78 3.79 -14.89
C ASN A 54 27.19 5.13 -15.52
N ASP A 55 26.47 6.20 -15.18
CA ASP A 55 26.67 7.55 -15.73
C ASP A 55 27.65 8.43 -14.93
N GLY A 56 28.19 7.93 -13.82
CA GLY A 56 29.18 8.63 -13.00
C GLY A 56 28.62 9.76 -12.11
N THR A 57 27.30 9.92 -12.02
CA THR A 57 26.65 10.90 -11.13
C THR A 57 26.72 10.53 -9.64
N GLY A 58 27.02 9.27 -9.31
CA GLY A 58 27.17 8.81 -7.92
C GLY A 58 25.84 8.48 -7.24
N ILE A 59 25.86 8.32 -5.91
CA ILE A 59 24.67 8.00 -5.11
C ILE A 59 23.96 9.29 -4.70
N ASP A 60 22.69 9.41 -5.06
CA ASP A 60 21.84 10.54 -4.67
C ASP A 60 21.75 10.66 -3.14
N PRO A 61 22.13 11.81 -2.54
CA PRO A 61 22.12 11.99 -1.10
C PRO A 61 20.71 11.84 -0.48
N LYS A 62 19.64 12.01 -1.27
CA LYS A 62 18.25 11.82 -0.80
C LYS A 62 17.91 10.36 -0.50
N ILE A 63 18.73 9.41 -0.95
CA ILE A 63 18.59 7.98 -0.61
C ILE A 63 18.88 7.79 0.89
N GLY A 64 19.78 8.59 1.45
CA GLY A 64 20.29 8.44 2.81
C GLY A 64 21.39 7.38 2.90
N LYS A 65 21.65 6.88 4.11
CA LYS A 65 22.68 5.85 4.32
C LYS A 65 22.14 4.49 3.89
N MET A 66 22.72 3.93 2.83
CA MET A 66 22.37 2.62 2.29
C MET A 66 23.64 1.89 1.81
N PRO A 67 24.45 1.34 2.74
CA PRO A 67 25.73 0.73 2.42
C PRO A 67 25.60 -0.53 1.53
N GLU A 68 24.41 -1.11 1.44
CA GLU A 68 24.12 -2.27 0.59
C GLU A 68 24.30 -1.96 -0.90
N LEU A 69 24.11 -0.71 -1.33
CA LEU A 69 24.33 -0.29 -2.72
C LEU A 69 25.82 -0.38 -3.12
N GLY A 70 26.73 -0.34 -2.15
CA GLY A 70 28.17 -0.48 -2.36
C GLY A 70 28.66 -1.94 -2.37
N LYS A 71 27.77 -2.94 -2.24
CA LYS A 71 28.13 -4.36 -2.20
C LYS A 71 27.64 -5.09 -3.46
N PRO A 72 28.33 -6.14 -3.94
CA PRO A 72 27.81 -6.96 -5.04
C PRO A 72 26.44 -7.56 -4.68
N PRO A 73 25.48 -7.65 -5.64
CA PRO A 73 25.57 -7.29 -7.06
C PRO A 73 25.33 -5.80 -7.37
N PHE A 74 25.02 -4.97 -6.38
CA PHE A 74 24.68 -3.55 -6.56
C PHE A 74 25.90 -2.69 -6.89
N SER A 75 27.08 -3.03 -6.36
CA SER A 75 28.34 -2.33 -6.66
C SER A 75 28.75 -2.33 -8.15
N SER A 76 28.04 -3.05 -9.01
CA SER A 76 28.21 -3.00 -10.48
C SER A 76 27.67 -1.71 -11.11
N TYR A 77 26.93 -0.90 -10.35
CA TYR A 77 26.46 0.42 -10.76
C TYR A 77 27.18 1.50 -9.96
N ASN A 78 27.68 2.52 -10.65
CA ASN A 78 28.35 3.65 -10.01
C ASN A 78 27.40 4.81 -9.65
N SER A 79 26.17 4.78 -10.16
CA SER A 79 25.18 5.84 -9.97
C SER A 79 23.84 5.30 -9.51
N TYR A 80 23.24 6.00 -8.54
CA TYR A 80 21.94 5.67 -7.97
C TYR A 80 21.11 6.93 -7.78
N LYS A 81 19.98 7.01 -8.47
CA LYS A 81 19.04 8.12 -8.34
C LYS A 81 17.79 7.69 -7.61
N LEU A 82 17.35 8.48 -6.63
CA LEU A 82 16.03 8.28 -6.02
C LEU A 82 14.95 8.68 -7.02
N LEU A 83 14.11 7.72 -7.39
CA LEU A 83 12.94 7.98 -8.23
C LEU A 83 11.70 8.25 -7.37
N ASP A 84 11.46 7.42 -6.37
CA ASP A 84 10.31 7.55 -5.49
C ASP A 84 10.57 6.94 -4.11
N ARG A 85 9.81 7.39 -3.12
CA ARG A 85 9.82 6.90 -1.73
C ARG A 85 8.40 6.89 -1.20
N ILE A 86 7.82 5.71 -1.13
CA ILE A 86 6.44 5.51 -0.72
C ILE A 86 6.43 4.92 0.70
N LYS A 87 5.62 5.50 1.58
CA LYS A 87 5.32 4.95 2.89
C LYS A 87 3.91 4.35 2.86
N VAL A 88 3.79 3.08 3.21
CA VAL A 88 2.52 2.35 3.23
C VAL A 88 2.38 1.62 4.56
N ASN A 89 1.16 1.30 4.96
CA ASN A 89 0.92 0.42 6.10
C ASN A 89 0.34 -0.89 5.56
N ILE A 90 0.97 -2.02 5.87
CA ILE A 90 0.57 -3.34 5.38
C ILE A 90 0.10 -4.18 6.56
N ALA A 91 -1.19 -4.50 6.60
CA ALA A 91 -1.74 -5.43 7.57
C ALA A 91 -1.35 -6.87 7.23
N ARG A 92 -1.26 -7.72 8.27
CA ARG A 92 -1.01 -9.15 8.11
C ARG A 92 -2.04 -9.78 7.15
N GLY A 93 -1.57 -10.57 6.20
CA GLY A 93 -2.39 -11.18 5.14
C GLY A 93 -2.85 -10.21 4.05
N LYS A 94 -2.43 -8.93 4.09
CA LYS A 94 -2.75 -7.92 3.07
C LYS A 94 -1.52 -7.58 2.24
N SER A 95 -1.79 -6.84 1.16
CA SER A 95 -0.76 -6.36 0.23
C SER A 95 -0.95 -4.88 -0.06
N ALA A 96 0.15 -4.19 -0.25
CA ALA A 96 0.19 -2.85 -0.83
C ALA A 96 0.69 -2.93 -2.27
N THR A 97 0.16 -2.08 -3.14
CA THR A 97 0.62 -1.97 -4.53
C THR A 97 1.18 -0.59 -4.81
N THR A 98 2.18 -0.52 -5.68
CA THR A 98 2.72 0.75 -6.17
C THR A 98 3.10 0.64 -7.65
N LYS A 99 2.91 1.74 -8.39
CA LYS A 99 3.32 1.81 -9.79
C LYS A 99 4.81 2.06 -9.88
N LEU A 100 5.47 1.34 -10.76
CA LEU A 100 6.88 1.51 -11.07
C LEU A 100 7.04 2.43 -12.28
N PRO A 101 8.17 3.14 -12.40
CA PRO A 101 8.47 4.04 -13.52
C PRO A 101 8.58 3.38 -14.92
N ASN A 102 8.46 2.05 -15.00
CA ASN A 102 8.46 1.28 -16.24
C ASN A 102 7.08 0.64 -16.54
N ASP A 103 6.02 1.28 -16.07
CA ASP A 103 4.60 0.90 -16.26
C ASP A 103 4.21 -0.45 -15.65
N ARG A 104 5.07 -1.02 -14.81
CA ARG A 104 4.78 -2.22 -14.02
C ARG A 104 4.16 -1.84 -12.69
N VAL A 105 3.53 -2.81 -12.04
CA VAL A 105 3.00 -2.64 -10.67
C VAL A 105 3.70 -3.59 -9.74
N LEU A 106 4.37 -3.06 -8.72
CA LEU A 106 4.91 -3.84 -7.62
C LEU A 106 3.80 -4.11 -6.61
N GLN A 107 3.72 -5.34 -6.12
CA GLN A 107 2.92 -5.72 -4.97
C GLN A 107 3.84 -6.20 -3.85
N VAL A 108 3.68 -5.64 -2.67
CA VAL A 108 4.36 -6.07 -1.45
C VAL A 108 3.31 -6.62 -0.51
N SER A 109 3.50 -7.87 -0.06
CA SER A 109 2.55 -8.61 0.76
C SER A 109 3.18 -8.96 2.11
N LEU A 110 2.46 -8.71 3.21
CA LEU A 110 2.86 -9.16 4.53
C LEU A 110 2.15 -10.47 4.81
N LYS A 111 2.84 -11.60 4.62
CA LYS A 111 2.24 -12.93 4.81
C LYS A 111 2.07 -13.25 6.28
N ASP A 112 3.12 -13.02 7.07
CA ASP A 112 3.11 -13.34 8.49
C ASP A 112 4.03 -12.45 9.31
N ILE A 113 3.80 -12.39 10.61
CA ILE A 113 4.61 -11.67 11.58
C ILE A 113 5.14 -12.68 12.61
N ILE A 114 6.43 -12.95 12.53
CA ILE A 114 7.13 -13.85 13.44
C ILE A 114 7.53 -13.02 14.67
N VAL A 115 6.78 -13.22 15.75
CA VAL A 115 7.05 -12.60 17.05
C VAL A 115 8.35 -13.17 17.61
N ALA A 116 9.18 -12.29 18.18
CA ALA A 116 10.40 -12.66 18.86
C ALA A 116 10.10 -13.62 20.02
N LYS A 117 10.82 -14.75 20.10
CA LYS A 117 10.65 -15.73 21.18
C LYS A 117 11.45 -15.37 22.43
N LYS A 118 12.47 -14.53 22.27
CA LYS A 118 13.32 -13.99 23.33
C LYS A 118 13.26 -12.48 23.31
N LYS A 119 13.49 -11.84 24.46
CA LYS A 119 13.45 -10.37 24.61
C LYS A 119 14.43 -9.65 23.67
N ASP A 120 15.53 -10.31 23.32
CA ASP A 120 16.60 -9.75 22.47
C ASP A 120 16.49 -10.14 20.98
N ASP A 121 15.55 -11.01 20.60
CA ASP A 121 15.38 -11.37 19.19
C ASP A 121 14.62 -10.25 18.45
N PRO A 122 15.09 -9.81 17.27
CA PRO A 122 14.34 -8.86 16.47
C PRO A 122 13.08 -9.52 15.92
N LYS A 123 11.97 -8.76 15.91
CA LYS A 123 10.74 -9.16 15.20
C LYS A 123 11.08 -9.43 13.73
N LYS A 124 10.53 -10.51 13.17
CA LYS A 124 10.71 -10.86 11.75
C LYS A 124 9.36 -10.85 11.04
N TYR A 125 9.41 -10.61 9.74
CA TYR A 125 8.26 -10.53 8.87
C TYR A 125 8.44 -11.47 7.70
N VAL A 126 7.42 -12.26 7.39
CA VAL A 126 7.37 -13.02 6.14
C VAL A 126 6.78 -12.10 5.08
N VAL A 127 7.61 -11.65 4.14
CA VAL A 127 7.25 -10.64 3.15
C VAL A 127 7.42 -11.22 1.76
N GLY A 128 6.37 -11.12 0.95
CA GLY A 128 6.41 -11.47 -0.47
C GLY A 128 6.42 -10.22 -1.34
N ALA A 129 7.24 -10.21 -2.39
CA ALA A 129 7.20 -9.22 -3.45
C ALA A 129 6.80 -9.89 -4.77
N SER A 130 5.87 -9.27 -5.49
CA SER A 130 5.39 -9.71 -6.80
C SER A 130 5.29 -8.53 -7.75
N ILE A 131 5.28 -8.78 -9.05
CA ILE A 131 5.20 -7.73 -10.06
C ILE A 131 4.21 -8.06 -11.18
N GLN A 132 3.46 -7.06 -11.59
CA GLN A 132 2.59 -7.11 -12.75
C GLN A 132 3.32 -6.58 -13.97
N LYS A 133 3.14 -7.24 -15.12
CA LYS A 133 3.62 -6.71 -16.41
C LYS A 133 2.82 -5.45 -16.80
N PRO A 134 3.37 -4.57 -17.65
CA PRO A 134 2.61 -3.42 -18.15
C PRO A 134 1.31 -3.87 -18.83
N GLY A 135 0.18 -3.31 -18.41
CA GLY A 135 -1.16 -3.65 -18.91
C GLY A 135 -1.68 -5.06 -18.55
N GLY A 136 -0.91 -5.86 -17.80
CA GLY A 136 -1.34 -7.18 -17.36
C GLY A 136 -2.23 -7.14 -16.12
N THR A 137 -2.88 -8.25 -15.80
CA THR A 137 -3.68 -8.42 -14.56
C THR A 137 -3.01 -9.35 -13.56
N ALA A 138 -2.16 -10.26 -14.01
CA ALA A 138 -1.47 -11.24 -13.16
C ALA A 138 -0.21 -10.68 -12.47
N PHE A 139 -0.04 -11.00 -11.19
CA PHE A 139 1.18 -10.75 -10.44
C PHE A 139 2.11 -11.97 -10.48
N LEU A 140 3.34 -11.75 -10.94
CA LEU A 140 4.39 -12.75 -10.98
C LEU A 140 5.22 -12.65 -9.70
N PRO A 141 5.44 -13.74 -8.97
CA PRO A 141 6.26 -13.71 -7.76
C PRO A 141 7.70 -13.34 -8.12
N LEU A 142 8.26 -12.40 -7.36
CA LEU A 142 9.67 -12.01 -7.48
C LEU A 142 10.50 -12.69 -6.39
N LEU A 143 10.06 -12.57 -5.13
CA LEU A 143 10.73 -13.21 -3.99
C LEU A 143 9.80 -13.29 -2.77
N GLU A 144 10.17 -14.17 -1.84
CA GLU A 144 9.63 -14.22 -0.49
C GLU A 144 10.81 -14.32 0.48
N VAL A 145 10.78 -13.50 1.53
CA VAL A 145 11.88 -13.39 2.49
C VAL A 145 11.37 -13.29 3.92
N ASN A 146 12.21 -13.72 4.85
CA ASN A 146 12.06 -13.46 6.29
C ASN A 146 12.85 -12.19 6.64
N ALA A 147 12.23 -11.03 6.48
CA ALA A 147 12.85 -9.74 6.74
C ALA A 147 12.90 -9.45 8.25
N LYS A 148 14.05 -9.01 8.77
CA LYS A 148 14.12 -8.46 10.12
C LYS A 148 13.49 -7.06 10.13
N ALA A 149 12.83 -6.72 11.23
CA ALA A 149 12.36 -5.37 11.45
C ALA A 149 13.50 -4.34 11.32
N GLY A 150 13.26 -3.27 10.56
CA GLY A 150 14.21 -2.19 10.29
C GLY A 150 15.25 -2.50 9.21
N GLU A 151 15.38 -3.76 8.77
CA GLU A 151 16.31 -4.15 7.71
C GLU A 151 15.68 -3.89 6.33
N THR A 152 16.46 -3.32 5.41
CA THR A 152 16.02 -3.13 4.03
C THR A 152 16.43 -4.34 3.21
N PHE A 153 15.48 -4.97 2.54
CA PHE A 153 15.77 -5.98 1.52
C PHE A 153 15.50 -5.40 0.13
N PHE A 154 16.18 -5.94 -0.88
CA PHE A 154 16.15 -5.39 -2.22
C PHE A 154 15.54 -6.36 -3.22
N VAL A 155 14.69 -5.80 -4.08
CA VAL A 155 14.18 -6.43 -5.29
C VAL A 155 14.76 -5.66 -6.46
N ALA A 156 15.55 -6.31 -7.31
CA ALA A 156 16.12 -5.70 -8.51
C ALA A 156 15.83 -6.56 -9.74
N GLY A 157 16.26 -6.12 -10.91
CA GLY A 157 16.12 -6.90 -12.15
C GLY A 157 15.23 -6.26 -13.21
N GLN A 158 14.54 -5.16 -12.91
CA GLN A 158 13.63 -4.52 -13.86
C GLN A 158 14.34 -3.43 -14.64
N THR A 159 14.46 -3.56 -15.96
CA THR A 159 15.07 -2.53 -16.81
C THR A 159 14.24 -1.25 -16.80
N HIS A 160 14.91 -0.09 -16.79
CA HIS A 160 14.31 1.23 -16.95
C HIS A 160 15.34 2.20 -17.55
N LYS A 161 14.97 2.90 -18.64
CA LYS A 161 15.78 3.98 -19.27
C LYS A 161 17.30 3.68 -19.39
N GLY A 162 17.67 2.49 -19.84
CA GLY A 162 19.07 2.11 -20.05
C GLY A 162 19.83 1.68 -18.77
N GLY A 163 19.17 1.69 -17.62
CA GLY A 163 19.66 1.15 -16.35
C GLY A 163 18.70 0.12 -15.76
N MET A 164 18.81 -0.04 -14.44
CA MET A 164 18.01 -1.00 -13.68
C MET A 164 17.26 -0.33 -12.54
N LEU A 165 16.03 -0.77 -12.30
CA LEU A 165 15.32 -0.43 -11.08
C LEU A 165 15.80 -1.33 -9.94
N VAL A 166 16.16 -0.68 -8.85
CA VAL A 166 16.47 -1.30 -7.56
C VAL A 166 15.44 -0.81 -6.56
N ILE A 167 14.68 -1.74 -6.00
CA ILE A 167 13.55 -1.45 -5.11
C ILE A 167 13.95 -1.91 -3.72
N GLY A 168 14.19 -0.97 -2.82
CA GLY A 168 14.41 -1.24 -1.40
C GLY A 168 13.09 -1.29 -0.66
N ILE A 169 12.87 -2.32 0.14
CA ILE A 169 11.67 -2.48 0.97
C ILE A 169 12.13 -2.67 2.41
N LYS A 170 11.58 -1.86 3.32
CA LYS A 170 11.90 -1.90 4.75
C LYS A 170 10.61 -1.89 5.55
N LEU A 171 10.47 -2.81 6.51
CA LEU A 171 9.35 -2.83 7.44
C LEU A 171 9.80 -2.28 8.80
N ALA A 172 9.00 -1.40 9.39
CA ALA A 172 9.25 -0.86 10.71
C ALA A 172 9.07 -1.93 11.81
N PRO A 173 9.74 -1.81 12.96
CA PRO A 173 9.56 -2.70 14.12
C PRO A 173 8.17 -2.68 14.73
#